data_AF-A0A7S2AAH5-F1
#
_entry.id   AF-A0A7S2AAH5-F1
#
_cell.length_a   1.000
_cell.length_b   1.000
_cell.length_c   1.000
_cell.angle_alpha   90.00
_cell.angle_beta   90.00
_cell.angle_gamma   90.00
#
_symmetry.space_group_name_H-M   'P 1'
#
loop_
_entity.id
_entity.type
_entity.pdbx_description
1 polymer ?
#
loop_
_entity_poly.entity_id
_entity_poly.type
_entity_poly.pdbx_seq_one_letter_code
_entity_poly.pdbx_strand_id
1 'polypeptide(L)'
;DVLFALMAARQYNVERMVWLCEDHLLKEMTMENIVSLLKAADVHKEQRVRRFCFNYLLKPENFTAFVCKPESVTELGLELFQEIVASNVGEEFKQPIELPTCPAKTLRTD
;
A
#
# COMPACT_ATOMS: atom_id res chain seq x y z
N ASP A 1 6.77 -1.05 12.41
CA ASP A 1 5.85 -0.55 11.37
C ASP A 1 6.57 0.15 10.23
N VAL A 2 6.62 -0.48 9.05
CA VAL A 2 7.19 0.11 7.82
C VAL A 2 6.48 1.42 7.45
N LEU A 3 5.17 1.54 7.75
CA LEU A 3 4.40 2.77 7.59
C LEU A 3 4.97 3.94 8.41
N PHE A 4 5.31 3.71 9.67
CA PHE A 4 5.89 4.75 10.53
C PHE A 4 7.24 5.23 10.00
N ALA A 5 8.11 4.29 9.61
CA ALA A 5 9.41 4.62 9.01
C ALA A 5 9.25 5.42 7.71
N LEU A 6 8.29 5.05 6.86
CA LEU A 6 7.99 5.76 5.61
C LEU A 6 7.45 7.16 5.87
N MET A 7 6.53 7.33 6.82
CA MET A 7 6.00 8.63 7.22
C MET A 7 7.11 9.55 7.73
N ALA A 8 7.96 9.04 8.62
CA ALA A 8 9.11 9.79 9.13
C ALA A 8 10.08 10.15 7.99
N ALA A 9 10.41 9.20 7.12
CA ALA A 9 11.31 9.44 5.98
C ALA A 9 10.79 10.53 5.05
N ARG A 10 9.47 10.60 4.82
CA ARG A 10 8.84 11.68 4.04
C ARG A 10 8.86 13.00 4.80
N GLN A 11 8.57 12.99 6.10
CA GLN A 11 8.62 14.19 6.92
C GLN A 11 10.02 14.84 6.95
N TYR A 12 11.08 14.02 6.94
CA TYR A 12 12.47 14.49 6.91
C TYR A 12 13.04 14.63 5.49
N ASN A 13 12.23 14.46 4.43
CA ASN A 13 12.65 14.51 3.02
C ASN A 13 13.87 13.62 2.70
N VAL A 14 13.95 12.44 3.33
CA VAL A 14 15.01 11.45 3.07
C VAL A 14 14.57 10.53 1.93
N GLU A 15 14.63 11.04 0.69
CA GLU A 15 14.09 10.38 -0.51
C GLU A 15 14.56 8.93 -0.68
N ARG A 16 15.83 8.64 -0.40
CA ARG A 16 16.38 7.29 -0.49
C ARG A 16 15.71 6.33 0.49
N MET A 17 15.42 6.79 1.72
CA MET A 17 14.74 5.97 2.72
C MET A 17 13.28 5.78 2.36
N VAL A 18 12.62 6.80 1.81
CA VAL A 18 11.26 6.68 1.24
C VAL A 18 11.23 5.58 0.17
N TRP A 19 12.17 5.63 -0.78
CA TRP A 19 12.27 4.62 -1.84
C TRP A 19 12.49 3.21 -1.29
N LEU A 20 13.43 3.03 -0.35
CA LEU A 20 13.71 1.72 0.26
C LEU A 20 12.51 1.17 1.03
N CYS A 21 11.79 2.02 1.76
CA CYS A 21 10.58 1.62 2.47
C CYS A 21 9.47 1.21 1.50
N GLU A 22 9.27 1.95 0.40
CA GLU A 22 8.26 1.62 -0.62
C GLU A 22 8.62 0.34 -1.38
N ASP A 23 9.88 0.16 -1.76
CA ASP A 23 10.39 -1.05 -2.43
C ASP A 23 10.27 -2.29 -1.53
N HIS A 24 10.66 -2.16 -0.25
CA HIS A 24 10.48 -3.23 0.72
C HIS A 24 9.00 -3.56 0.91
N LEU A 25 8.14 -2.55 1.05
CA LEU A 25 6.72 -2.75 1.22
C LEU A 25 6.12 -3.53 0.05
N LEU A 26 6.42 -3.13 -1.19
CA LEU A 26 5.91 -3.79 -2.39
C LEU A 26 6.37 -5.25 -2.51
N LYS A 27 7.55 -5.60 -1.98
CA LYS A 27 8.08 -6.98 -1.97
C LYS A 27 7.47 -7.87 -0.90
N GLU A 28 7.13 -7.30 0.26
CA GLU A 28 6.61 -8.05 1.40
C GLU A 28 5.07 -8.11 1.42
N MET A 29 4.38 -7.45 0.49
CA MET A 29 2.91 -7.49 0.42
C MET A 29 2.39 -8.88 0.05
N THR A 30 1.53 -9.41 0.91
CA THR A 30 0.91 -10.73 0.76
C THR A 30 -0.57 -10.68 1.12
N MET A 31 -1.34 -11.69 0.70
CA MET A 31 -2.77 -11.81 1.08
C MET A 31 -3.00 -11.96 2.59
N GLU A 32 -1.97 -12.23 3.38
CA GLU A 32 -2.06 -12.33 4.85
C GLU A 32 -1.93 -10.98 5.53
N ASN A 33 -1.07 -10.09 5.02
CA ASN A 33 -0.80 -8.79 5.65
C ASN A 33 -1.52 -7.61 4.98
N ILE A 34 -2.01 -7.78 3.75
CA ILE A 34 -2.56 -6.69 2.93
C ILE A 34 -3.74 -5.96 3.58
N VAL A 35 -4.61 -6.69 4.28
CA VAL A 35 -5.82 -6.14 4.92
C VAL A 35 -5.42 -5.23 6.09
N SER A 36 -4.54 -5.72 6.96
CA SER A 36 -3.98 -4.95 8.08
C SER A 36 -3.21 -3.73 7.62
N LEU A 37 -2.42 -3.88 6.54
CA LEU A 37 -1.63 -2.80 5.97
C LEU A 37 -2.52 -1.71 5.37
N LEU A 38 -3.57 -2.10 4.64
CA LEU A 38 -4.52 -1.16 4.07
C LEU A 38 -5.26 -0.39 5.16
N LYS A 39 -5.73 -1.08 6.20
CA LYS A 39 -6.35 -0.45 7.37
C LYS A 39 -5.43 0.58 8.00
N ALA A 40 -4.17 0.21 8.23
CA ALA A 40 -3.19 1.11 8.82
C ALA A 40 -2.92 2.32 7.92
N ALA A 41 -2.79 2.13 6.60
CA ALA A 41 -2.61 3.21 5.65
C ALA A 41 -3.80 4.18 5.63
N ASP A 42 -5.03 3.67 5.72
CA ASP A 42 -6.25 4.47 5.77
C ASP A 42 -6.34 5.29 7.06
N VAL A 43 -6.10 4.66 8.21
CA VAL A 43 -6.04 5.32 9.54
C VAL A 43 -4.98 6.44 9.56
N HIS A 44 -3.81 6.18 8.99
CA HIS A 44 -2.71 7.15 8.92
C HIS A 44 -2.82 8.14 7.75
N LYS A 45 -3.88 8.05 6.94
CA LYS A 45 -4.11 8.88 5.74
C LYS A 45 -2.93 8.82 4.76
N GLU A 46 -2.23 7.70 4.72
CA GLU A 46 -1.08 7.49 3.84
C GLU A 46 -1.54 7.05 2.44
N GLN A 47 -1.92 8.01 1.62
CA GLN A 47 -2.54 7.79 0.31
C GLN A 47 -1.69 7.00 -0.69
N ARG A 48 -0.37 7.03 -0.57
CA ARG A 48 0.51 6.32 -1.53
C ARG A 48 0.55 4.83 -1.21
N VAL A 49 0.75 4.45 0.06
CA VAL A 49 0.61 3.06 0.50
C VAL A 49 -0.82 2.55 0.33
N ARG A 50 -1.83 3.37 0.61
CA ARG A 50 -3.24 3.00 0.36
C ARG A 50 -3.45 2.56 -1.09
N ARG A 51 -2.92 3.31 -2.05
CA ARG A 51 -2.94 2.94 -3.47
C ARG A 51 -2.19 1.65 -3.77
N PHE A 52 -1.04 1.42 -3.13
CA PHE A 52 -0.30 0.15 -3.28
C PHE A 52 -1.20 -1.02 -2.88
N CYS A 53 -1.89 -0.89 -1.76
CA CYS A 53 -2.78 -1.91 -1.26
C CYS A 53 -3.99 -2.14 -2.18
N PHE A 54 -4.63 -1.07 -2.65
CA PHE A 54 -5.73 -1.16 -3.62
C PHE A 54 -5.27 -1.88 -4.89
N ASN A 55 -4.16 -1.48 -5.49
CA ASN A 55 -3.69 -2.07 -6.75
C ASN A 55 -3.28 -3.54 -6.58
N TYR A 56 -2.84 -3.96 -5.39
CA TYR A 56 -2.60 -5.37 -5.10
C TYR A 56 -3.92 -6.16 -4.97
N LEU A 57 -4.90 -5.63 -4.23
CA LEU A 57 -6.18 -6.30 -3.98
C LEU A 57 -7.09 -6.36 -5.21
N LEU A 58 -7.04 -5.35 -6.08
CA LEU A 58 -7.86 -5.28 -7.29
C LEU A 58 -7.32 -6.14 -8.44
N LYS A 59 -6.19 -6.84 -8.24
CA LYS A 59 -5.76 -7.86 -9.19
C LYS A 59 -6.77 -9.02 -9.18
N PRO A 60 -7.19 -9.55 -10.35
CA PRO A 60 -8.20 -10.61 -10.42
C PRO A 60 -7.89 -11.82 -9.52
N GLU A 61 -6.61 -12.23 -9.45
CA GLU A 61 -6.15 -13.36 -8.65
C GLU A 61 -6.28 -13.13 -7.13
N ASN A 62 -6.23 -11.88 -6.68
CA ASN A 62 -6.29 -11.50 -5.27
C ASN A 62 -7.70 -11.08 -4.85
N PHE A 63 -8.44 -10.43 -5.75
CA PHE A 63 -9.74 -9.85 -5.46
C PHE A 63 -10.76 -10.90 -5.00
N THR A 64 -10.83 -12.04 -5.70
CA THR A 64 -11.74 -13.13 -5.32
C THR A 64 -11.39 -13.67 -3.92
N ALA A 65 -10.10 -13.90 -3.65
CA ALA A 65 -9.66 -14.38 -2.35
C ALA A 65 -9.92 -13.37 -1.22
N PHE A 66 -9.87 -12.07 -1.52
CA PHE A 66 -10.19 -10.99 -0.59
C PHE A 66 -11.68 -10.94 -0.25
N VAL A 67 -12.57 -10.96 -1.26
CA VAL A 67 -14.03 -10.83 -1.08
C VAL A 67 -14.64 -12.07 -0.42
N CYS A 68 -14.08 -13.25 -0.66
CA CYS A 68 -14.58 -14.49 -0.06
C CYS A 68 -14.21 -14.68 1.42
N LYS A 69 -13.30 -13.88 1.97
CA LYS A 69 -12.91 -13.95 3.38
C LYS A 69 -13.81 -13.06 4.25
N PRO A 70 -14.57 -13.62 5.20
CA PRO A 70 -15.41 -12.81 6.10
C PRO A 70 -14.56 -11.88 6.98
N GLU A 71 -13.32 -12.27 7.29
CA GLU A 71 -12.39 -11.48 8.10
C GLU A 71 -12.09 -10.12 7.45
N SER A 72 -12.04 -10.05 6.12
CA SER A 72 -11.78 -8.83 5.34
C SER A 72 -12.75 -7.70 5.72
N VAL A 73 -14.04 -8.02 5.86
CA VAL A 73 -15.08 -7.03 6.22
C VAL A 73 -14.93 -6.61 7.68
N THR A 74 -14.67 -7.56 8.57
CA THR A 74 -14.52 -7.27 10.01
C THR A 74 -13.27 -6.44 10.31
N GLU A 75 -12.20 -6.64 9.55
CA GLU A 75 -10.94 -5.95 9.77
C GLU A 75 -10.96 -4.54 9.17
N LEU A 76 -11.40 -4.37 7.92
CA LEU A 76 -11.44 -3.07 7.24
C LEU A 76 -12.61 -2.19 7.66
N GLY A 77 -13.71 -2.82 8.07
CA GLY A 77 -15.00 -2.13 8.22
C GLY A 77 -15.74 -2.04 6.89
N LEU A 78 -17.05 -1.79 7.00
CA LEU A 78 -17.97 -1.83 5.86
C LEU A 78 -17.65 -0.77 4.81
N GLU A 79 -17.33 0.46 5.24
CA GLU A 79 -17.09 1.59 4.32
C GLU A 79 -15.90 1.32 3.39
N LEU A 80 -14.75 0.97 3.97
CA LEU A 80 -13.54 0.71 3.21
C LEU A 80 -13.65 -0.56 2.36
N PHE A 81 -14.35 -1.60 2.85
CA PHE A 81 -14.62 -2.80 2.06
C PHE A 81 -15.49 -2.49 0.84
N GLN A 82 -16.58 -1.74 1.01
CA GLN A 82 -17.47 -1.34 -0.08
C GLN A 82 -16.74 -0.49 -1.13
N GLU A 83 -15.84 0.40 -0.71
CA GLU A 83 -15.03 1.20 -1.62
C GLU A 83 -14.16 0.32 -2.53
N ILE A 84 -13.51 -0.70 -1.97
CA ILE A 84 -12.67 -1.64 -2.75
C ILE A 84 -13.53 -2.43 -3.74
N VAL A 85 -14.68 -2.95 -3.29
CA VAL A 85 -15.59 -3.70 -4.14
C VAL A 85 -16.13 -2.83 -5.28
N ALA A 86 -16.50 -1.58 -5.00
CA ALA A 86 -16.95 -0.64 -6.02
C ALA A 86 -15.82 -0.31 -7.02
N SER A 87 -14.59 -0.16 -6.54
CA SER A 87 -13.42 0.15 -7.36
C SER A 87 -13.04 -0.99 -8.32
N ASN A 88 -13.35 -2.25 -8.00
CA ASN A 88 -13.12 -3.39 -8.89
C ASN A 88 -14.04 -3.39 -10.13
N VAL A 89 -15.16 -2.66 -10.08
CA VAL A 89 -16.09 -2.53 -11.21
C VAL A 89 -15.59 -1.47 -12.22
N GLY A 90 -14.66 -0.61 -11.82
CA GLY A 90 -14.05 0.44 -12.66
C GLY A 90 -12.66 0.06 -13.19
N GLU A 91 -12.28 0.63 -14.35
CA GLU A 91 -10.93 0.48 -14.94
C GLU A 91 -9.85 1.33 -14.21
N GLU A 92 -10.24 2.18 -13.25
CA GLU A 92 -9.46 3.34 -12.80
C GLU A 92 -8.18 3.01 -11.99
N PHE A 93 -8.04 1.80 -11.45
CA PHE A 93 -6.89 1.41 -10.60
C PHE A 93 -5.93 0.39 -11.23
N LYS A 94 -6.06 0.11 -12.52
CA LYS A 94 -5.19 -0.88 -13.21
C LYS A 94 -3.77 -0.39 -13.51
N GLN A 95 -3.46 0.89 -13.30
CA GLN A 95 -2.13 1.41 -13.58
C GLN A 95 -1.10 0.81 -12.62
N PRO A 96 -0.02 0.19 -13.12
CA PRO A 96 1.07 -0.28 -12.28
C PRO A 96 1.64 0.87 -11.47
N ILE A 97 1.89 0.64 -10.19
CA ILE A 97 2.55 1.66 -9.38
C ILE A 97 4.04 1.54 -9.60
N GLU A 98 4.54 2.41 -10.46
CA GLU A 98 5.97 2.53 -10.69
C GLU A 98 6.62 3.29 -9.52
N LEU A 99 7.54 2.61 -8.85
CA LEU A 99 8.49 3.29 -7.98
C LEU A 99 9.34 4.24 -8.85
N PRO A 100 9.66 5.45 -8.36
CA PRO A 100 10.66 6.28 -9.01
C PRO A 100 11.99 5.53 -9.08
N THR A 101 12.90 5.96 -9.96
CA THR A 101 14.26 5.40 -9.99
C THR A 101 14.93 5.59 -8.64
N CYS A 102 15.69 4.57 -8.18
CA CYS A 102 16.37 4.63 -6.90
C CYS A 102 17.22 5.92 -6.83
N PRO A 103 17.00 6.80 -5.84
CA PRO A 103 17.81 8.00 -5.67
C PRO A 103 19.28 7.62 -5.48
N ALA A 104 20.18 8.46 -6.03
CA ALA A 104 21.62 8.27 -5.87
C ALA A 104 22.01 8.19 -4.38
N LYS A 105 23.11 7.49 -4.08
CA LYS A 105 23.65 7.46 -2.71
C LYS A 105 24.20 8.86 -2.38
N THR A 106 23.37 9.72 -1.82
CA THR A 106 23.81 10.95 -1.13
C THR A 106 24.27 10.59 0.30
N LEU A 107 25.23 9.68 0.40
CA LEU A 107 26.09 9.69 1.59
C LEU A 107 26.90 10.98 1.45
N ARG A 108 26.64 11.98 2.32
CA ARG A 108 27.65 13.00 2.58
C ARG A 108 28.87 12.25 3.08
N THR A 109 29.90 12.20 2.25
CA THR A 109 31.24 11.82 2.69
C THR A 109 31.72 12.97 3.56
N ASP A 110 31.36 12.92 4.84
CA ASP A 110 31.99 13.74 5.88
C ASP A 110 33.39 13.18 6.16
#